data_AF-A0A7S0I4E9-F1
#
_entry.id   AF-A0A7S0I4E9-F1
#
_cell.length_a   1.000
_cell.length_b   1.000
_cell.length_c   1.000
_cell.angle_alpha   90.00
_cell.angle_beta   90.00
_cell.angle_gamma   90.00
#
_symmetry.space_group_name_H-M   'P 1'
#
loop_
_entity.id
_entity.type
_entity.pdbx_description
1 polymer ?
#
loop_
_entity_poly.entity_id
_entity_poly.type
_entity_poly.pdbx_seq_one_letter_code
_entity_poly.pdbx_strand_id
1 'polypeptide(L)'
;FLIYEFEVKIKWEGETRDEAGAVLETTKGTMRLPDVSATEIDDPEVEFESKSRGSALSEAMRKQGVALVKASVKAIVLELQEEVRAGAAEQKPAAAGPAPLKAPTPTPIKIEAATVKAPPAAAAAARATGKAGPAPKAAGSSDDDEGGKGGKGGDEAPPP
;
A
#
# COMPACT_ATOMS: atom_id res chain seq x y z
N PHE A 1 -7.47 4.07 -17.57
CA PHE A 1 -6.85 5.01 -16.62
C PHE A 1 -6.44 4.19 -15.40
N LEU A 2 -5.18 4.28 -14.97
CA LEU A 2 -4.70 3.52 -13.81
C LEU A 2 -5.05 4.31 -12.56
N ILE A 3 -5.79 3.71 -11.63
CA ILE A 3 -6.11 4.30 -10.34
C ILE A 3 -5.27 3.57 -9.31
N TYR A 4 -4.46 4.32 -8.57
CA TYR A 4 -3.65 3.82 -7.47
C TYR A 4 -3.54 4.90 -6.39
N GLU A 5 -3.44 4.43 -5.16
CA GLU A 5 -3.20 5.22 -3.96
C GLU A 5 -2.48 4.29 -2.97
N PHE A 6 -1.32 4.70 -2.48
CA PHE A 6 -0.58 3.92 -1.50
C PHE A 6 0.34 4.80 -0.66
N GLU A 7 0.77 4.23 0.46
CA GLU A 7 1.72 4.85 1.37
C GLU A 7 3.10 4.18 1.26
N VAL A 8 4.16 4.98 1.28
CA VAL A 8 5.55 4.50 1.31
C VAL A 8 6.18 4.83 2.66
N LYS A 9 6.72 3.83 3.36
CA LYS A 9 7.50 4.00 4.59
C LYS A 9 8.94 3.54 4.37
N ILE A 10 9.90 4.43 4.59
CA ILE A 10 11.33 4.18 4.43
C ILE A 10 12.02 4.40 5.78
N LYS A 11 12.87 3.46 6.16
CA LYS A 11 13.86 3.64 7.23
C LYS A 11 15.21 3.88 6.57
N TRP A 12 15.95 4.88 7.04
CA TRP A 12 17.25 5.20 6.49
C TRP A 12 18.32 5.25 7.59
N GLU A 13 19.54 4.94 7.20
CA GLU A 13 20.75 5.05 8.01
C GLU A 13 21.82 5.72 7.16
N GLY A 14 22.66 6.55 7.77
CA GLY A 14 23.74 7.24 7.09
C GLY A 14 24.90 7.52 8.02
N GLU A 15 26.06 7.76 7.43
CA GLU A 15 27.27 8.18 8.13
C GLU A 15 27.99 9.28 7.36
N THR A 16 28.68 10.16 8.08
CA THR A 16 29.64 11.10 7.52
C THR A 16 31.04 10.66 7.88
N ARG A 17 31.98 10.88 6.98
CA ARG A 17 33.39 10.53 7.16
C ARG A 17 34.26 11.76 6.97
N ASP A 18 35.39 11.81 7.66
CA ASP A 18 36.43 12.81 7.44
C ASP A 18 37.28 12.50 6.21
N GLU A 19 38.27 13.36 5.92
CA GLU A 19 39.20 13.18 4.80
C GLU A 19 40.07 11.92 4.93
N ALA A 20 40.28 11.42 6.14
CA ALA A 20 41.01 10.19 6.42
C ALA A 20 40.11 8.93 6.33
N GLY A 21 38.80 9.12 6.10
CA GLY A 21 37.81 8.05 6.01
C GLY A 21 37.28 7.55 7.37
N ALA A 22 37.61 8.21 8.47
CA ALA A 22 37.08 7.90 9.79
C ALA A 22 35.64 8.41 9.93
N VAL A 23 34.77 7.65 10.60
CA VAL A 23 33.36 8.01 10.81
C VAL A 23 33.26 9.16 11.83
N LEU A 24 32.67 10.27 11.40
CA LEU A 24 32.44 11.46 12.24
C LEU A 24 31.07 11.43 12.90
N GLU A 25 30.05 11.01 12.16
CA GLU A 25 28.67 10.97 12.63
C GLU A 25 27.96 9.78 11.99
N THR A 26 27.11 9.10 12.75
CA THR A 26 26.14 8.12 12.24
C THR A 26 24.76 8.51 12.71
N THR A 27 23.79 8.56 11.78
CA THR A 27 22.42 8.94 12.08
C THR A 27 21.43 8.00 11.39
N LYS A 28 20.26 7.84 11.99
CA LYS A 28 19.14 7.07 11.45
C LYS A 28 17.88 7.93 11.47
N GLY A 29 16.95 7.62 10.58
CA GLY A 29 15.66 8.28 10.52
C GLY A 29 14.62 7.53 9.71
N THR A 30 13.50 8.20 9.49
CA THR A 30 12.40 7.69 8.68
C THR A 30 11.96 8.73 7.65
N MET A 31 11.45 8.25 6.53
CA MET A 31 10.73 9.05 5.54
C MET A 31 9.41 8.36 5.24
N ARG A 32 8.33 9.14 5.15
CA ARG A 32 7.00 8.63 4.86
C ARG A 32 6.35 9.47 3.77
N LEU A 33 5.79 8.81 2.77
CA LEU A 33 5.01 9.43 1.71
C LEU A 33 3.57 8.94 1.90
N PRO A 34 2.71 9.74 2.57
CA PRO A 34 1.38 9.28 3.00
C PRO A 34 0.40 9.09 1.84
N ASP A 35 0.55 9.87 0.77
CA ASP A 35 -0.36 9.85 -0.38
C ASP A 35 0.44 9.81 -1.69
N VAL A 36 0.77 8.61 -2.14
CA VAL A 36 1.30 8.39 -3.49
C VAL A 36 0.16 7.92 -4.38
N SER A 37 -0.37 8.84 -5.17
CA SER A 37 -1.54 8.61 -6.00
C SER A 37 -1.37 9.13 -7.43
N ALA A 38 -2.29 8.74 -8.32
CA ALA A 38 -2.27 9.14 -9.72
C ALA A 38 -2.33 10.66 -9.95
N THR A 39 -2.84 11.42 -8.97
CA THR A 39 -2.97 12.89 -9.04
C THR A 39 -1.79 13.62 -8.41
N GLU A 40 -1.13 13.01 -7.42
CA GLU A 40 -0.07 13.65 -6.61
C GLU A 40 1.34 13.14 -6.93
N ILE A 41 1.50 12.28 -7.94
CA ILE A 41 2.81 11.66 -8.26
C ILE A 41 3.88 12.66 -8.73
N ASP A 42 3.49 13.86 -9.16
CA ASP A 42 4.42 14.89 -9.63
C ASP A 42 5.22 15.55 -8.49
N ASP A 43 4.58 15.75 -7.34
CA ASP A 43 5.22 16.27 -6.13
C ASP A 43 4.60 15.61 -4.88
N PRO A 44 4.95 14.34 -4.59
CA PRO A 44 4.36 13.64 -3.47
C PRO A 44 4.80 14.27 -2.15
N GLU A 45 3.90 14.35 -1.18
CA GLU A 45 4.22 14.80 0.17
C GLU A 45 5.24 13.85 0.82
N VAL A 46 6.20 14.41 1.57
CA VAL A 46 7.19 13.62 2.33
C VAL A 46 7.27 14.14 3.76
N GLU A 47 6.92 13.29 4.70
CA GLU A 47 7.20 13.45 6.12
C GLU A 47 8.62 12.93 6.41
N PHE A 48 9.49 13.77 6.97
CA PHE A 48 10.88 13.42 7.29
C PHE A 48 11.14 13.48 8.79
N GLU A 49 11.65 12.40 9.35
CA GLU A 49 12.08 12.32 10.76
C GLU A 49 13.53 11.83 10.85
N SER A 50 14.28 12.40 11.78
CA SER A 50 15.68 12.06 12.04
C SER A 50 15.95 12.10 13.54
N LYS A 51 16.71 11.12 14.05
CA LYS A 51 17.12 11.08 15.45
C LYS A 51 18.11 12.20 15.82
N SER A 52 18.85 12.72 14.84
CA SER A 52 19.88 13.74 15.04
C SER A 52 19.50 15.04 14.31
N ARG A 53 18.35 15.62 14.67
CA ARG A 53 17.83 16.84 14.01
C ARG A 53 18.84 17.99 14.16
N GLY A 54 19.14 18.65 13.05
CA GLY A 54 20.11 19.76 12.99
C GLY A 54 21.56 19.35 12.67
N SER A 55 21.86 18.05 12.60
CA SER A 55 23.14 17.57 12.06
C SER A 55 23.29 17.88 10.57
N ALA A 56 24.54 18.01 10.10
CA ALA A 56 24.84 18.18 8.68
C ALA A 56 24.30 17.02 7.84
N LEU A 57 24.41 15.78 8.34
CA LEU A 57 23.87 14.59 7.68
C LEU A 57 22.34 14.61 7.62
N SER A 58 21.67 14.95 8.73
CA SER A 58 20.20 15.03 8.74
C SER A 58 19.70 16.12 7.78
N GLU A 59 20.37 17.27 7.71
CA GLU A 59 20.00 18.35 6.79
C GLU A 59 20.27 17.98 5.33
N ALA A 60 21.36 17.26 5.05
CA ALA A 60 21.64 16.71 3.73
C ALA A 60 20.57 15.69 3.30
N MET A 61 20.21 14.76 4.19
CA MET A 61 19.13 13.80 3.94
C MET A 61 17.77 14.49 3.75
N ARG A 62 17.48 15.55 4.51
CA ARG A 62 16.24 16.31 4.38
C ARG A 62 16.14 17.08 3.06
N LYS A 63 17.25 17.64 2.57
CA LYS A 63 17.25 18.46 1.35
C LYS A 63 17.46 17.63 0.10
N GLN A 64 18.55 16.86 0.07
CA GLN A 64 18.96 16.07 -1.10
C GLN A 64 18.33 14.68 -1.07
N GLY A 65 18.37 14.02 0.08
CA GLY A 65 17.81 12.67 0.24
C GLY A 65 16.31 12.62 -0.08
N VAL A 66 15.52 13.56 0.45
CA VAL A 66 14.08 13.67 0.14
C VAL A 66 13.85 13.87 -1.35
N ALA A 67 14.58 14.76 -2.01
CA ALA A 67 14.43 15.00 -3.45
C ALA A 67 14.74 13.74 -4.28
N LEU A 68 15.80 13.02 -3.93
CA LEU A 68 16.16 11.75 -4.57
C LEU A 68 15.11 10.67 -4.35
N VAL A 69 14.54 10.57 -3.14
CA VAL A 69 13.46 9.63 -2.85
C VAL A 69 12.22 9.96 -3.65
N LYS A 70 11.79 11.24 -3.72
CA LYS A 70 10.65 11.65 -4.56
C LYS A 70 10.86 11.27 -6.02
N ALA A 71 12.03 11.60 -6.57
CA ALA A 71 12.37 11.28 -7.96
C ALA A 71 12.37 9.76 -8.22
N SER A 72 12.89 8.97 -7.28
CA SER A 72 12.94 7.51 -7.40
C SER A 72 11.55 6.89 -7.35
N VAL A 73 10.70 7.32 -6.40
CA VAL A 73 9.32 6.85 -6.29
C VAL A 73 8.54 7.19 -7.56
N LYS A 74 8.67 8.42 -8.06
CA LYS A 74 8.05 8.83 -9.33
C LYS A 74 8.50 7.95 -10.50
N ALA A 75 9.81 7.71 -10.63
CA ALA A 75 10.34 6.87 -11.71
C ALA A 75 9.76 5.45 -11.66
N ILE A 76 9.75 4.82 -10.48
CA ILE A 76 9.21 3.46 -10.29
C ILE A 76 7.72 3.40 -10.63
N VAL A 77 6.94 4.39 -10.20
CA VAL A 77 5.50 4.42 -10.48
C VAL A 77 5.22 4.61 -11.97
N LEU A 78 6.00 5.44 -12.67
CA LEU A 78 5.88 5.61 -14.11
C LEU A 78 6.23 4.33 -14.88
N GLU A 79 7.27 3.62 -14.44
CA GLU A 79 7.65 2.31 -14.98
C GLU A 79 6.50 1.30 -14.79
N LEU A 80 5.94 1.19 -13.59
CA LEU A 80 4.78 0.34 -13.30
C LEU A 80 3.56 0.70 -14.17
N GLN A 81 3.30 1.99 -14.41
CA GLN A 81 2.22 2.41 -15.30
C GLN A 81 2.44 1.95 -16.74
N GLU A 82 3.68 1.96 -17.21
CA GLU A 82 4.04 1.47 -18.54
C GLU A 82 3.87 -0.05 -18.64
N GLU A 83 4.36 -0.80 -17.66
CA GLU A 83 4.19 -2.26 -17.59
C GLU A 83 2.72 -2.68 -17.61
N VAL A 84 1.88 -2.02 -16.79
CA VAL A 84 0.44 -2.31 -16.77
C VAL A 84 -0.23 -1.96 -18.10
N ARG A 85 0.20 -0.86 -18.74
CA ARG A 85 -0.31 -0.47 -20.06
C ARG A 85 0.09 -1.49 -21.14
N ALA A 86 1.33 -1.97 -21.11
CA ALA A 86 1.83 -2.98 -22.04
C ALA A 86 1.11 -4.32 -21.86
N GLY A 87 0.97 -4.78 -20.61
CA GLY A 87 0.22 -6.02 -20.30
C GLY A 87 -1.26 -5.95 -20.70
N ALA A 88 -1.90 -4.78 -20.54
CA ALA A 88 -3.27 -4.57 -21.02
C ALA A 88 -3.39 -4.60 -22.55
N ALA A 89 -2.34 -4.19 -23.28
CA ALA A 89 -2.31 -4.24 -24.74
C ALA A 89 -2.17 -5.68 -25.26
N GLU A 90 -1.38 -6.54 -24.59
CA GLU A 90 -1.26 -7.97 -24.91
C GLU A 90 -2.53 -8.78 -24.61
N GLN A 91 -3.31 -8.39 -23.60
CA GLN A 91 -4.58 -9.05 -23.26
C GLN A 91 -5.76 -8.62 -24.14
N LYS A 92 -5.57 -7.71 -25.12
CA LYS A 92 -6.62 -7.39 -26.08
C LYS A 92 -7.02 -8.67 -26.82
N PRO A 93 -8.27 -9.15 -26.72
CA PRO A 93 -8.70 -10.31 -27.48
C PRO A 93 -8.43 -10.01 -28.95
N ALA A 94 -7.67 -10.87 -29.62
CA ALA A 94 -7.66 -10.91 -31.08
C ALA A 94 -9.13 -10.87 -31.50
N ALA A 95 -9.50 -9.87 -32.30
CA ALA A 95 -10.85 -9.73 -32.80
C ALA A 95 -11.24 -11.06 -33.44
N ALA A 96 -12.04 -11.86 -32.74
CA ALA A 96 -12.76 -12.96 -33.34
C ALA A 96 -13.72 -12.30 -34.31
N GLY A 97 -13.29 -12.17 -35.57
CA GLY A 97 -14.17 -11.78 -36.65
C GLY A 97 -15.41 -12.67 -36.59
N PRO A 98 -16.60 -12.13 -36.84
CA PRO A 98 -17.81 -12.94 -36.79
C PRO A 98 -17.67 -14.09 -37.80
N ALA A 99 -17.56 -15.31 -37.30
CA ALA A 99 -17.72 -16.49 -38.15
C ALA A 99 -19.13 -16.39 -38.76
N PRO A 100 -19.29 -16.54 -40.09
CA PRO A 100 -20.61 -16.48 -40.70
C PRO A 100 -21.47 -17.60 -40.13
N LEU A 101 -22.57 -17.23 -39.46
CA LEU A 101 -23.59 -18.15 -38.99
C LEU A 101 -24.19 -18.88 -40.21
N LYS A 102 -23.72 -20.10 -40.47
CA LYS A 102 -24.52 -21.06 -41.24
C LYS A 102 -25.71 -21.44 -40.35
N ALA A 103 -26.89 -20.99 -40.74
CA ALA A 103 -28.14 -21.38 -40.13
C ALA A 103 -28.24 -22.93 -40.06
N PRO A 104 -28.48 -23.53 -38.89
CA PRO A 104 -28.79 -24.95 -38.84
C PRO A 104 -30.16 -25.18 -39.48
N THR A 105 -30.19 -25.95 -40.56
CA THR A 105 -31.43 -26.49 -41.13
C THR A 105 -32.09 -27.39 -40.09
N PRO A 106 -33.38 -27.17 -39.73
CA PRO A 106 -34.08 -28.01 -38.77
C PRO A 106 -34.36 -29.39 -39.41
N THR A 107 -33.73 -30.43 -38.88
CA THR A 107 -34.16 -31.82 -39.12
C THR A 107 -35.44 -32.10 -38.33
N PRO A 108 -36.49 -32.68 -38.95
CA PRO A 108 -37.71 -33.02 -38.23
C PRO A 108 -37.45 -34.16 -37.23
N ILE A 109 -37.68 -33.84 -35.95
CA ILE A 109 -37.63 -34.81 -34.84
C ILE A 109 -38.89 -35.67 -34.90
N LYS A 110 -38.70 -36.99 -35.01
CA LYS A 110 -39.78 -37.98 -34.91
C LYS A 110 -40.12 -38.19 -33.43
N ILE A 111 -41.36 -37.85 -33.07
CA ILE A 111 -41.88 -37.94 -31.71
C ILE A 111 -42.37 -39.38 -31.49
N GLU A 112 -41.71 -40.12 -30.62
CA GLU A 112 -42.29 -41.32 -30.00
C GLU A 112 -42.77 -40.96 -28.59
N ALA A 113 -44.05 -41.22 -28.35
CA ALA A 113 -44.71 -40.94 -27.08
C ALA A 113 -44.35 -42.01 -26.05
N ALA A 114 -43.87 -41.60 -24.88
CA ALA A 114 -43.79 -42.46 -23.70
C ALA A 114 -44.36 -41.75 -22.47
N THR A 115 -45.15 -42.52 -21.74
CA THR A 115 -46.13 -42.15 -20.73
C THR A 115 -45.56 -41.66 -19.40
N VAL A 116 -46.36 -40.79 -18.77
CA VAL A 116 -46.21 -40.11 -17.48
C VAL A 116 -46.09 -41.07 -16.30
N LYS A 117 -45.25 -40.73 -15.31
CA LYS A 117 -45.50 -41.05 -13.90
C LYS A 117 -45.03 -39.91 -12.98
N ALA A 118 -45.95 -39.39 -12.19
CA ALA A 118 -45.79 -38.26 -11.27
C ALA A 118 -45.40 -38.73 -9.84
N PRO A 119 -45.09 -37.81 -8.90
CA PRO A 119 -44.01 -37.91 -7.90
C PRO A 119 -44.47 -38.39 -6.52
N PRO A 120 -43.59 -38.34 -5.50
CA PRO A 120 -43.83 -37.32 -4.46
C PRO A 120 -42.58 -36.60 -3.91
N ALA A 121 -42.88 -35.51 -3.20
CA ALA A 121 -42.03 -34.46 -2.66
C ALA A 121 -41.29 -34.82 -1.35
N ALA A 122 -40.22 -34.08 -1.02
CA ALA A 122 -40.15 -33.16 0.14
C ALA A 122 -38.71 -32.92 0.65
N ALA A 123 -38.45 -31.65 1.02
CA ALA A 123 -37.62 -31.15 2.13
C ALA A 123 -36.09 -31.44 2.11
N ALA A 124 -35.19 -30.64 2.68
CA ALA A 124 -35.17 -29.28 3.19
C ALA A 124 -33.67 -28.95 3.46
N ALA A 125 -33.34 -27.66 3.53
CA ALA A 125 -32.03 -27.14 3.87
C ALA A 125 -31.61 -27.39 5.33
N ALA A 126 -30.30 -27.50 5.60
CA ALA A 126 -29.66 -26.87 6.76
C ALA A 126 -28.12 -26.95 6.68
N ARG A 127 -27.50 -25.81 7.02
CA ARG A 127 -26.06 -25.51 7.01
C ARG A 127 -25.36 -26.13 8.23
N ALA A 128 -24.15 -26.64 8.03
CA ALA A 128 -23.25 -27.05 9.12
C ALA A 128 -22.54 -25.83 9.72
N THR A 129 -22.76 -25.58 11.00
CA THR A 129 -22.05 -24.62 11.84
C THR A 129 -20.79 -25.28 12.42
N GLY A 130 -19.63 -24.79 12.01
CA GLY A 130 -18.33 -25.19 12.55
C GLY A 130 -17.77 -24.15 13.53
N LYS A 131 -17.61 -24.59 14.79
CA LYS A 131 -16.39 -24.42 15.61
C LYS A 131 -15.97 -23.00 16.04
N ALA A 132 -16.15 -22.71 17.33
CA ALA A 132 -15.22 -21.86 18.08
C ALA A 132 -15.20 -22.28 19.56
N GLY A 133 -14.05 -22.81 19.98
CA GLY A 133 -13.67 -23.00 21.38
C GLY A 133 -13.02 -21.73 21.97
N PRO A 134 -12.43 -21.81 23.18
CA PRO A 134 -12.70 -20.86 24.26
C PRO A 134 -11.72 -19.68 24.40
N ALA A 135 -12.13 -18.76 25.27
CA ALA A 135 -11.45 -17.56 25.78
C ALA A 135 -10.01 -17.77 26.27
N PRO A 136 -9.27 -16.66 26.44
CA PRO A 136 -8.87 -16.36 27.82
C PRO A 136 -9.04 -14.89 28.23
N LYS A 137 -8.85 -14.72 29.54
CA LYS A 137 -9.21 -13.64 30.45
C LYS A 137 -7.93 -12.87 30.86
N ALA A 138 -7.97 -11.55 30.88
CA ALA A 138 -7.08 -10.66 31.65
C ALA A 138 -7.83 -9.32 31.82
N ALA A 139 -8.21 -8.77 32.98
CA ALA A 139 -7.57 -8.54 34.29
C ALA A 139 -6.63 -7.30 34.34
N GLY A 140 -7.01 -6.31 35.16
CA GLY A 140 -6.22 -5.17 35.68
C GLY A 140 -6.44 -3.84 34.91
N SER A 141 -7.01 -2.73 35.41
CA SER A 141 -7.00 -1.95 36.68
C SER A 141 -5.83 -0.98 36.88
N SER A 142 -6.11 0.18 37.51
CA SER A 142 -5.33 1.41 37.87
C SER A 142 -5.28 2.49 36.76
N ASP A 143 -5.78 3.72 36.88
CA ASP A 143 -6.08 4.69 37.95
C ASP A 143 -4.88 5.22 38.76
N ASP A 144 -4.89 6.55 39.01
CA ASP A 144 -3.91 7.43 39.71
C ASP A 144 -2.58 7.76 38.98
N ASP A 145 -1.92 8.92 39.10
CA ASP A 145 -2.14 10.25 39.71
C ASP A 145 -0.87 11.13 39.45
N GLU A 146 -0.98 12.47 39.59
CA GLU A 146 0.04 13.53 39.72
C GLU A 146 1.29 13.57 38.79
N GLY A 147 1.70 14.69 38.17
CA GLY A 147 1.98 15.99 38.78
C GLY A 147 3.47 16.32 38.53
N GLY A 148 3.79 17.45 37.88
CA GLY A 148 5.19 17.78 37.60
C GLY A 148 5.43 19.07 36.80
N LYS A 149 5.20 20.22 37.45
CA LYS A 149 5.70 21.53 37.04
C LYS A 149 7.23 21.60 37.10
N GLY A 150 7.84 22.40 36.22
CA GLY A 150 8.96 23.27 36.61
C GLY A 150 10.19 23.20 35.70
N GLY A 151 10.57 24.35 35.13
CA GLY A 151 11.85 24.51 34.44
C GLY A 151 11.93 25.77 33.59
N LYS A 152 11.99 26.94 34.26
CA LYS A 152 12.13 28.29 33.70
C LYS A 152 13.59 28.74 33.87
N GLY A 153 14.17 29.37 32.85
CA GLY A 153 15.43 30.13 32.92
C GLY A 153 16.50 29.60 31.95
N GLY A 154 17.24 30.42 31.21
CA GLY A 154 17.33 31.87 31.22
C GLY A 154 18.02 32.38 29.95
N ASP A 155 17.85 33.69 29.78
CA ASP A 155 18.31 34.58 28.73
C ASP A 155 19.82 34.80 28.87
N GLU A 156 20.61 34.54 27.82
CA GLU A 156 22.00 34.99 27.75
C GLU A 156 22.26 35.59 26.36
N ALA A 157 22.27 36.91 26.31
CA ALA A 157 22.63 37.70 25.14
C ALA A 157 24.15 37.65 24.91
N PRO A 158 24.64 37.61 23.65
CA PRO A 158 26.07 37.76 23.38
C PRO A 158 26.49 39.26 23.41
N PRO A 159 27.72 39.56 23.87
CA PRO A 159 28.27 40.92 23.97
C PRO A 159 28.88 41.41 22.62
N PRO A 160 29.38 42.66 22.53
CA PRO A 160 29.15 43.61 21.43
C PRO A 160 29.87 43.32 20.11
#